data_AF-A0A836W118-F1
#
_entry.id   AF-A0A836W118-F1
#
_cell.length_a   1.000
_cell.length_b   1.000
_cell.length_c   1.000
_cell.angle_alpha   90.00
_cell.angle_beta   90.00
_cell.angle_gamma   90.00
#
_symmetry.space_group_name_H-M   'P 1'
#
loop_
_entity.id
_entity.type
_entity.pdbx_description
1 polymer ?
#
loop_
_entity_poly.entity_id
_entity_poly.type
_entity_poly.pdbx_seq_one_letter_code
_entity_poly.pdbx_strand_id
1 'polypeptide(L)'
;MSTMLRKILFIILSLLCIGGVYAQTKIIEGLRISQSVHWSGTIIVRGDVVVTRGGRLVINPGTRVYFEANTDVSKSGKDKTKSELIIEGVVIARGDINNKILFSSKSDKPRMGDWYGITISNPKQISTFEYCTIEYAYNGIYAKKSNPQILNSHIRYNYNAGLIAAVQSEPVIKSSIISENGYAGLICELGARPVLSKNLITLNQLGIVSFSMSQPNLGNLKSGKDNNPGENRIFDNHDYNVYNHSSKDVIAQNNYWGSEVDAELQGKLYGKKDDPRYGKVLYKPVLGARQSLNNLVDLAPSAAEPANQPATETAVTQQPQAETGIAQNQDASAQEQADKNQTAASEDTVKLKHRTLDNIIGQFAVATSSQKSKEKPAPKVKKEEKKQEINYNQVF
;
A
#
# COMPACT_ATOMS: atom_id res chain seq x y z
N MET A 1 -51.81 -7.79 -34.31
CA MET A 1 -51.28 -7.02 -33.16
C MET A 1 -50.99 -5.60 -33.64
N SER A 2 -51.72 -4.60 -33.12
CA SER A 2 -51.63 -3.23 -33.63
C SER A 2 -50.22 -2.66 -33.43
N THR A 3 -49.80 -1.73 -34.30
CA THR A 3 -48.52 -1.03 -34.21
C THR A 3 -48.32 -0.33 -32.85
N MET A 4 -49.40 0.06 -32.18
CA MET A 4 -49.40 0.54 -30.80
C MET A 4 -48.99 -0.54 -29.78
N LEU A 5 -49.53 -1.76 -29.90
CA LEU A 5 -49.22 -2.85 -28.97
C LEU A 5 -47.76 -3.31 -29.05
N ARG A 6 -47.14 -3.23 -30.24
CA ARG A 6 -45.70 -3.51 -30.42
C ARG A 6 -44.81 -2.46 -29.76
N LYS A 7 -45.18 -1.18 -29.82
CA LYS A 7 -44.43 -0.09 -29.19
C LYS A 7 -44.52 -0.14 -27.65
N ILE A 8 -45.70 -0.44 -27.11
CA ILE A 8 -45.91 -0.61 -25.68
C ILE A 8 -45.11 -1.82 -25.15
N LEU A 9 -45.12 -2.94 -25.89
CA LEU A 9 -44.32 -4.11 -25.53
C LEU A 9 -42.81 -3.84 -25.57
N PHE A 10 -42.33 -3.06 -26.56
CA PHE A 10 -40.92 -2.66 -26.64
C PHE A 10 -40.50 -1.74 -25.50
N ILE A 11 -41.37 -0.81 -25.08
CA ILE A 11 -41.12 0.11 -23.95
C ILE A 11 -41.12 -0.67 -22.62
N ILE A 12 -42.02 -1.63 -22.45
CA ILE A 12 -42.06 -2.52 -21.27
C ILE A 12 -40.82 -3.42 -21.26
N LEU A 13 -40.37 -3.96 -22.40
CA LEU A 13 -39.13 -4.75 -22.50
C LEU A 13 -37.88 -3.88 -22.23
N SER A 14 -37.85 -2.63 -22.70
CA SER A 14 -36.76 -1.69 -22.41
C SER A 14 -36.75 -1.23 -20.96
N LEU A 15 -37.91 -1.08 -20.31
CA LEU A 15 -38.02 -0.76 -18.89
C LEU A 15 -37.68 -1.98 -18.00
N LEU A 16 -37.95 -3.21 -18.45
CA LEU A 16 -37.49 -4.45 -17.81
C LEU A 16 -35.98 -4.67 -17.94
N CYS A 17 -35.34 -4.16 -19.00
CA CYS A 17 -33.87 -4.11 -19.12
C CYS A 17 -33.22 -3.00 -18.29
N ILE A 18 -33.99 -2.09 -17.68
CA ILE A 18 -33.54 -1.12 -16.66
C ILE A 18 -33.78 -1.70 -15.25
N GLY A 19 -34.01 -3.01 -15.14
CA GLY A 19 -33.86 -3.72 -13.88
C GLY A 19 -32.47 -3.43 -13.34
N GLY A 20 -32.41 -2.63 -12.26
CA GLY A 20 -31.17 -2.18 -11.65
C GLY A 20 -30.22 -3.37 -11.53
N VAL A 21 -29.01 -3.21 -12.06
CA VAL A 21 -27.92 -4.14 -11.83
C VAL A 21 -27.65 -4.07 -10.33
N TYR A 22 -28.36 -4.87 -9.54
CA TYR A 22 -28.01 -5.09 -8.14
C TYR A 22 -26.61 -5.69 -8.19
N ALA A 23 -25.63 -4.95 -7.69
CA ALA A 23 -24.28 -5.45 -7.53
C ALA A 23 -24.34 -6.68 -6.62
N GLN A 24 -24.30 -7.88 -7.22
CA GLN A 24 -24.39 -9.13 -6.49
C GLN A 24 -23.24 -9.20 -5.49
N THR A 25 -23.57 -9.43 -4.23
CA THR A 25 -22.58 -9.75 -3.20
C THR A 25 -22.32 -11.24 -3.22
N LYS A 26 -21.06 -11.66 -3.36
CA LYS A 26 -20.63 -13.05 -3.31
C LYS A 26 -19.73 -13.27 -2.10
N ILE A 27 -20.11 -14.18 -1.20
CA ILE A 27 -19.29 -14.57 -0.05
C ILE A 27 -18.47 -15.81 -0.43
N ILE A 28 -17.19 -15.83 -0.06
CA ILE A 28 -16.25 -16.92 -0.31
C ILE A 28 -15.59 -17.30 1.02
N GLU A 29 -15.89 -18.48 1.54
CA GLU A 29 -15.31 -18.98 2.80
C GLU A 29 -14.01 -19.78 2.61
N GLY A 30 -13.61 -19.93 1.36
CA GLY A 30 -12.49 -20.73 0.88
C GLY A 30 -12.80 -21.22 -0.52
N LEU A 31 -11.88 -21.08 -1.46
CA LEU A 31 -12.15 -21.43 -2.86
C LEU A 31 -10.87 -21.88 -3.58
N ARG A 32 -10.97 -22.97 -4.34
CA ARG A 32 -9.93 -23.39 -5.28
C ARG A 32 -10.40 -23.16 -6.71
N ILE A 33 -9.68 -22.34 -7.46
CA ILE A 33 -9.96 -21.99 -8.85
C ILE A 33 -8.99 -22.75 -9.74
N SER A 34 -9.46 -23.83 -10.38
CA SER A 34 -8.69 -24.66 -11.31
C SER A 34 -9.01 -24.41 -12.78
N GLN A 35 -10.03 -23.59 -13.05
CA GLN A 35 -10.47 -23.18 -14.39
C GLN A 35 -10.55 -21.65 -14.48
N SER A 36 -11.04 -21.11 -15.60
CA SER A 36 -11.29 -19.67 -15.73
C SER A 36 -12.53 -19.26 -14.95
N VAL A 37 -12.37 -18.33 -14.02
CA VAL A 37 -13.46 -17.74 -13.23
C VAL A 37 -13.41 -16.23 -13.38
N HIS A 38 -14.59 -15.61 -13.54
CA HIS A 38 -14.75 -14.16 -13.59
C HIS A 38 -15.38 -13.66 -12.29
N TRP A 39 -14.83 -12.59 -11.73
CA TRP A 39 -15.41 -11.85 -10.61
C TRP A 39 -15.88 -10.47 -11.09
N SER A 40 -17.05 -10.07 -10.57
CA SER A 40 -17.67 -8.76 -10.74
C SER A 40 -18.52 -8.43 -9.50
N GLY A 41 -18.83 -7.15 -9.29
CA GLY A 41 -19.64 -6.71 -8.15
C GLY A 41 -18.85 -6.70 -6.83
N THR A 42 -19.50 -7.10 -5.74
CA THR A 42 -18.87 -7.15 -4.41
C THR A 42 -18.52 -8.59 -4.06
N ILE A 43 -17.26 -8.87 -3.78
CA ILE A 43 -16.77 -10.18 -3.33
C ILE A 43 -16.31 -10.04 -1.88
N ILE A 44 -16.82 -10.87 -0.97
CA ILE A 44 -16.41 -10.92 0.43
C ILE A 44 -15.67 -12.24 0.65
N VAL A 45 -14.39 -12.16 1.01
CA VAL A 45 -13.49 -13.30 1.23
C VAL A 45 -13.31 -13.50 2.73
N ARG A 46 -13.72 -14.65 3.23
CA ARG A 46 -13.61 -15.07 4.64
C ARG A 46 -12.63 -16.23 4.85
N GLY A 47 -12.13 -16.83 3.79
CA GLY A 47 -11.05 -17.82 3.83
C GLY A 47 -10.29 -17.84 2.50
N ASP A 48 -9.19 -18.59 2.46
CA ASP A 48 -8.23 -18.52 1.37
C ASP A 48 -8.83 -18.81 -0.01
N VAL A 49 -8.45 -17.98 -0.98
CA VAL A 49 -8.74 -18.21 -2.39
C VAL A 49 -7.46 -18.62 -3.10
N VAL A 50 -7.42 -19.87 -3.57
CA VAL A 50 -6.28 -20.43 -4.29
C VAL A 50 -6.62 -20.52 -5.77
N VAL A 51 -5.99 -19.69 -6.59
CA VAL A 51 -5.94 -19.90 -8.05
C VAL A 51 -4.86 -20.93 -8.31
N THR A 52 -5.25 -22.18 -8.52
CA THR A 52 -4.29 -23.28 -8.68
C THR A 52 -3.57 -23.18 -10.01
N ARG A 53 -2.48 -23.95 -10.19
CA ARG A 53 -1.84 -24.09 -11.50
C ARG A 53 -2.87 -24.50 -12.57
N GLY A 54 -2.86 -23.81 -13.71
CA GLY A 54 -3.85 -23.96 -14.79
C GLY A 54 -5.15 -23.15 -14.60
N GLY A 55 -5.43 -22.70 -13.38
CA GLY A 55 -6.55 -21.81 -13.07
C GLY A 55 -6.29 -20.37 -13.52
N ARG A 56 -7.38 -19.66 -13.78
CA ARG A 56 -7.36 -18.25 -14.20
C ARG A 56 -8.44 -17.48 -13.45
N LEU A 57 -8.05 -16.43 -12.74
CA LEU A 57 -8.98 -15.49 -12.14
C LEU A 57 -8.98 -14.19 -12.94
N VAL A 58 -10.12 -13.84 -13.54
CA VAL A 58 -10.34 -12.56 -14.19
C VAL A 58 -11.21 -11.70 -13.30
N ILE A 59 -10.76 -10.50 -12.97
CA ILE A 59 -11.50 -9.56 -12.12
C ILE A 59 -11.87 -8.37 -13.01
N ASN A 60 -13.17 -8.16 -13.21
CA ASN A 60 -13.70 -7.16 -14.11
C ASN A 60 -13.61 -5.74 -13.50
N PRO A 61 -13.60 -4.67 -14.30
CA PRO A 61 -13.61 -3.30 -13.81
C PRO A 61 -14.73 -3.03 -12.79
N GLY A 62 -14.44 -2.17 -11.80
CA GLY A 62 -15.37 -1.79 -10.74
C GLY A 62 -15.61 -2.85 -9.65
N THR A 63 -14.97 -4.02 -9.73
CA THR A 63 -15.10 -5.07 -8.70
C THR A 63 -14.52 -4.61 -7.36
N ARG A 64 -15.24 -4.87 -6.26
CA ARG A 64 -14.79 -4.63 -4.89
C ARG A 64 -14.58 -5.96 -4.19
N VAL A 65 -13.34 -6.30 -3.91
CA VAL A 65 -12.95 -7.51 -3.17
C VAL A 65 -12.60 -7.09 -1.74
N TYR A 66 -13.42 -7.53 -0.80
CA TYR A 66 -13.23 -7.29 0.62
C TYR A 66 -12.81 -8.56 1.32
N PHE A 67 -11.81 -8.46 2.19
CA PHE A 67 -11.38 -9.55 3.06
C PHE A 67 -11.90 -9.31 4.47
N GLU A 68 -12.51 -10.33 5.08
CA GLU A 68 -12.97 -10.28 6.46
C GLU A 68 -11.78 -10.10 7.40
N ALA A 69 -11.81 -9.04 8.21
CA ALA A 69 -10.66 -8.66 9.03
C ALA A 69 -10.33 -9.74 10.06
N ASN A 70 -9.04 -10.06 10.18
CA ASN A 70 -8.50 -11.04 11.14
C ASN A 70 -9.26 -12.38 11.11
N THR A 71 -9.71 -12.76 9.92
CA THR A 71 -10.50 -13.97 9.70
C THR A 71 -9.88 -14.78 8.58
N ASP A 72 -9.74 -16.08 8.87
CA ASP A 72 -9.55 -17.14 7.88
C ASP A 72 -10.38 -18.35 8.33
N VAL A 73 -11.44 -18.66 7.58
CA VAL A 73 -12.30 -19.83 7.79
C VAL A 73 -11.61 -21.11 7.32
N SER A 74 -10.73 -21.02 6.31
CA SER A 74 -9.99 -22.18 5.79
C SER A 74 -8.90 -22.67 6.74
N LYS A 75 -8.43 -21.81 7.66
CA LYS A 75 -7.37 -22.07 8.63
C LYS A 75 -6.09 -22.60 7.95
N SER A 76 -5.79 -22.07 6.77
CA SER A 76 -4.72 -22.56 5.90
C SER A 76 -3.72 -21.46 5.59
N GLY A 77 -3.03 -21.58 4.46
CA GLY A 77 -2.18 -20.49 4.00
C GLY A 77 -0.94 -20.23 4.85
N LYS A 78 -0.45 -18.99 4.77
CA LYS A 78 0.73 -18.50 5.48
C LYS A 78 0.36 -18.00 6.88
N ASP A 79 -0.84 -17.45 7.05
CA ASP A 79 -1.40 -16.99 8.31
C ASP A 79 -2.82 -17.58 8.50
N LYS A 80 -2.93 -18.54 9.42
CA LYS A 80 -4.20 -19.23 9.72
C LYS A 80 -5.26 -18.35 10.39
N THR A 81 -4.96 -17.07 10.60
CA THR A 81 -5.87 -16.07 11.15
C THR A 81 -6.29 -15.02 10.13
N LYS A 82 -5.75 -15.02 8.91
CA LYS A 82 -6.03 -13.98 7.90
C LYS A 82 -6.16 -14.59 6.51
N SER A 83 -7.27 -14.29 5.84
CA SER A 83 -7.53 -14.79 4.50
C SER A 83 -6.52 -14.27 3.48
N GLU A 84 -6.21 -15.11 2.50
CA GLU A 84 -5.22 -14.87 1.46
C GLU A 84 -5.79 -15.04 0.05
N LEU A 85 -5.29 -14.25 -0.90
CA LEU A 85 -5.44 -14.56 -2.32
C LEU A 85 -4.14 -15.16 -2.83
N ILE A 86 -4.14 -16.48 -3.01
CA ILE A 86 -2.97 -17.29 -3.37
C ILE A 86 -3.02 -17.61 -4.87
N ILE A 87 -2.07 -17.06 -5.63
CA ILE A 87 -2.01 -17.18 -7.09
C ILE A 87 -0.86 -18.13 -7.48
N GLU A 88 -1.19 -19.39 -7.71
CA GLU A 88 -0.31 -20.40 -8.33
C GLU A 88 -0.57 -20.52 -9.85
N GLY A 89 -1.75 -20.11 -10.31
CA GLY A 89 -2.13 -19.91 -11.71
C GLY A 89 -1.88 -18.48 -12.17
N VAL A 90 -2.90 -17.82 -12.72
CA VAL A 90 -2.80 -16.42 -13.17
C VAL A 90 -4.00 -15.60 -12.72
N VAL A 91 -3.76 -14.34 -12.32
CA VAL A 91 -4.80 -13.34 -12.09
C VAL A 91 -4.67 -12.19 -13.09
N ILE A 92 -5.81 -11.76 -13.62
CA ILE A 92 -5.91 -10.59 -14.50
C ILE A 92 -6.96 -9.68 -13.89
N ALA A 93 -6.49 -8.69 -13.15
CA ALA A 93 -7.29 -7.60 -12.59
C ALA A 93 -6.99 -6.34 -13.38
N ARG A 94 -7.88 -5.97 -14.30
CA ARG A 94 -7.75 -4.76 -15.12
C ARG A 94 -9.00 -3.93 -14.94
N GLY A 95 -8.90 -2.94 -14.06
CA GLY A 95 -9.88 -1.87 -13.97
C GLY A 95 -9.68 -0.86 -15.09
N ASP A 96 -10.37 0.26 -14.96
CA ASP A 96 -10.11 1.46 -15.75
C ASP A 96 -10.10 2.69 -14.83
N ILE A 97 -9.78 3.86 -15.41
CA ILE A 97 -9.66 5.11 -14.67
C ILE A 97 -10.92 5.47 -13.86
N ASN A 98 -12.10 5.13 -14.39
CA ASN A 98 -13.39 5.41 -13.77
C ASN A 98 -13.89 4.24 -12.91
N ASN A 99 -13.49 3.01 -13.23
CA ASN A 99 -13.95 1.77 -12.59
C ASN A 99 -12.76 0.94 -12.10
N LYS A 100 -12.06 1.48 -11.11
CA LYS A 100 -10.94 0.77 -10.48
C LYS A 100 -11.41 -0.47 -9.74
N ILE A 101 -10.53 -1.47 -9.66
CA ILE A 101 -10.74 -2.66 -8.83
C ILE A 101 -10.19 -2.37 -7.43
N LEU A 102 -10.95 -2.69 -6.39
CA LEU A 102 -10.52 -2.52 -5.00
C LEU A 102 -10.26 -3.89 -4.35
N PHE A 103 -9.13 -4.02 -3.67
CA PHE A 103 -8.83 -5.08 -2.70
C PHE A 103 -8.61 -4.41 -1.34
N SER A 104 -9.47 -4.69 -0.36
CA SER A 104 -9.47 -3.96 0.92
C SER A 104 -10.04 -4.79 2.07
N SER A 105 -9.97 -4.25 3.29
CA SER A 105 -10.61 -4.84 4.47
C SER A 105 -12.13 -4.65 4.42
N LYS A 106 -12.90 -5.64 4.91
CA LYS A 106 -14.35 -5.52 5.08
C LYS A 106 -14.74 -4.72 6.34
N SER A 107 -13.79 -4.45 7.23
CA SER A 107 -14.01 -3.74 8.50
C SER A 107 -14.57 -2.33 8.26
N ASP A 108 -15.50 -1.90 9.12
CA ASP A 108 -16.01 -0.51 9.11
C ASP A 108 -14.93 0.50 9.56
N LYS A 109 -13.88 0.01 10.23
CA LYS A 109 -12.68 0.77 10.60
C LYS A 109 -11.45 -0.03 10.16
N PRO A 110 -11.07 0.00 8.87
CA PRO A 110 -9.95 -0.76 8.35
C PRO A 110 -8.65 -0.47 9.08
N ARG A 111 -7.86 -1.51 9.34
CA ARG A 111 -6.52 -1.40 9.91
C ARG A 111 -5.51 -2.09 9.00
N MET A 112 -4.30 -1.56 8.98
CA MET A 112 -3.20 -2.23 8.27
C MET A 112 -3.02 -3.64 8.82
N GLY A 113 -2.95 -4.65 7.95
CA GLY A 113 -2.81 -6.04 8.37
C GLY A 113 -4.12 -6.75 8.70
N ASP A 114 -5.28 -6.19 8.35
CA ASP A 114 -6.58 -6.86 8.56
C ASP A 114 -6.69 -8.18 7.76
N TRP A 115 -6.05 -8.26 6.59
CA TRP A 115 -5.95 -9.47 5.79
C TRP A 115 -4.50 -9.70 5.37
N TYR A 116 -4.14 -10.92 4.96
CA TYR A 116 -2.72 -11.23 4.77
C TYR A 116 -2.14 -10.54 3.54
N GLY A 117 -2.82 -10.67 2.39
CA GLY A 117 -2.35 -10.11 1.13
C GLY A 117 -2.58 -11.00 -0.07
N ILE A 118 -2.01 -10.56 -1.19
CA ILE A 118 -1.99 -11.32 -2.45
C ILE A 118 -0.62 -11.97 -2.59
N THR A 119 -0.58 -13.30 -2.64
CA THR A 119 0.67 -14.05 -2.86
C THR A 119 0.69 -14.61 -4.28
N ILE A 120 1.81 -14.43 -4.98
CA ILE A 120 1.93 -14.86 -6.40
C ILE A 120 3.18 -15.71 -6.56
N SER A 121 2.98 -16.96 -6.97
CA SER A 121 4.05 -17.94 -7.15
C SER A 121 3.90 -18.71 -8.46
N ASN A 122 3.97 -17.99 -9.59
CA ASN A 122 3.99 -18.57 -10.92
C ASN A 122 4.98 -17.83 -11.85
N PRO A 123 6.12 -18.44 -12.22
CA PRO A 123 7.06 -17.83 -13.16
C PRO A 123 6.63 -17.96 -14.63
N LYS A 124 5.66 -18.83 -14.95
CA LYS A 124 5.30 -19.16 -16.34
C LYS A 124 4.26 -18.22 -16.95
N GLN A 125 3.49 -17.53 -16.11
CA GLN A 125 2.42 -16.64 -16.55
C GLN A 125 2.51 -15.31 -15.81
N ILE A 126 2.25 -14.23 -16.54
CA ILE A 126 2.28 -12.87 -16.00
C ILE A 126 0.89 -12.56 -15.45
N SER A 127 0.82 -12.34 -14.13
CA SER A 127 -0.37 -11.75 -13.51
C SER A 127 -0.37 -10.23 -13.70
N THR A 128 -1.54 -9.63 -13.89
CA THR A 128 -1.68 -8.18 -14.13
C THR A 128 -2.59 -7.55 -13.09
N PHE A 129 -2.15 -6.42 -12.55
CA PHE A 129 -2.91 -5.48 -11.75
C PHE A 129 -2.84 -4.12 -12.44
N GLU A 130 -3.92 -3.71 -13.06
CA GLU A 130 -4.03 -2.44 -13.77
C GLU A 130 -5.25 -1.68 -13.26
N TYR A 131 -5.09 -0.38 -12.93
CA TYR A 131 -6.14 0.42 -12.29
C TYR A 131 -6.74 -0.27 -11.04
N CYS A 132 -5.86 -0.80 -10.19
CA CYS A 132 -6.22 -1.47 -8.94
C CYS A 132 -5.87 -0.59 -7.73
N THR A 133 -6.65 -0.69 -6.66
CA THR A 133 -6.28 -0.21 -5.32
C THR A 133 -6.14 -1.40 -4.40
N ILE A 134 -5.00 -1.54 -3.72
CA ILE A 134 -4.70 -2.62 -2.78
C ILE A 134 -4.32 -2.00 -1.44
N GLU A 135 -5.15 -2.24 -0.43
CA GLU A 135 -5.01 -1.57 0.87
C GLU A 135 -5.40 -2.44 2.08
N TYR A 136 -4.87 -2.06 3.24
CA TYR A 136 -5.11 -2.67 4.55
C TYR A 136 -4.69 -4.15 4.66
N ALA A 137 -3.82 -4.63 3.77
CA ALA A 137 -3.21 -5.96 3.88
C ALA A 137 -2.02 -5.94 4.85
N TYR A 138 -1.52 -7.13 5.23
CA TYR A 138 -0.23 -7.26 5.87
C TYR A 138 0.89 -6.96 4.87
N ASN A 139 0.87 -7.66 3.72
CA ASN A 139 1.63 -7.29 2.52
C ASN A 139 0.64 -7.07 1.38
N GLY A 140 0.74 -5.96 0.64
CA GLY A 140 -0.16 -5.73 -0.50
C GLY A 140 -0.03 -6.83 -1.56
N ILE A 141 1.16 -6.96 -2.15
CA ILE A 141 1.52 -8.05 -3.07
C ILE A 141 2.85 -8.69 -2.65
N TYR A 142 2.87 -10.00 -2.50
CA TYR A 142 4.07 -10.82 -2.31
C TYR A 142 4.34 -11.67 -3.56
N ALA A 143 5.27 -11.22 -4.40
CA ALA A 143 5.70 -11.93 -5.61
C ALA A 143 6.93 -12.80 -5.30
N LYS A 144 6.76 -14.13 -5.37
CA LYS A 144 7.82 -15.12 -5.18
C LYS A 144 8.04 -15.91 -6.45
N LYS A 145 9.24 -15.84 -7.03
CA LYS A 145 9.56 -16.50 -8.32
C LYS A 145 8.48 -16.20 -9.37
N SER A 146 8.06 -14.93 -9.45
CA SER A 146 6.95 -14.50 -10.32
C SER A 146 7.16 -13.06 -10.79
N ASN A 147 6.61 -12.72 -11.96
CA ASN A 147 6.89 -11.45 -12.62
C ASN A 147 5.58 -10.69 -12.91
N PRO A 148 4.79 -10.31 -11.88
CA PRO A 148 3.55 -9.58 -12.10
C PRO A 148 3.79 -8.20 -12.71
N GLN A 149 2.79 -7.71 -13.43
CA GLN A 149 2.73 -6.33 -13.92
C GLN A 149 1.78 -5.52 -13.03
N ILE A 150 2.29 -4.42 -12.48
CA ILE A 150 1.54 -3.48 -11.66
C ILE A 150 1.56 -2.13 -12.38
N LEU A 151 0.41 -1.75 -12.92
CA LEU A 151 0.27 -0.63 -13.85
C LEU A 151 -0.82 0.32 -13.34
N ASN A 152 -0.60 1.62 -13.37
CA ASN A 152 -1.65 2.63 -13.07
C ASN A 152 -2.43 2.32 -11.76
N SER A 153 -1.76 1.77 -10.75
CA SER A 153 -2.40 1.23 -9.55
C SER A 153 -1.96 1.97 -8.30
N HIS A 154 -2.75 1.88 -7.23
CA HIS A 154 -2.44 2.45 -5.92
C HIS A 154 -2.28 1.35 -4.88
N ILE A 155 -1.12 1.29 -4.24
CA ILE A 155 -0.82 0.30 -3.21
C ILE A 155 -0.49 1.07 -1.93
N ARG A 156 -1.39 1.02 -0.95
CA ARG A 156 -1.34 1.89 0.23
C ARG A 156 -1.84 1.25 1.50
N TYR A 157 -1.46 1.81 2.65
CA TYR A 157 -1.94 1.38 3.95
C TYR A 157 -1.78 -0.13 4.22
N ASN A 158 -0.74 -0.75 3.65
CA ASN A 158 -0.37 -2.12 3.99
C ASN A 158 0.64 -2.08 5.13
N TYR A 159 0.54 -3.03 6.07
CA TYR A 159 1.27 -2.99 7.34
C TYR A 159 2.79 -3.07 7.14
N ASN A 160 3.24 -4.12 6.47
CA ASN A 160 4.65 -4.37 6.26
C ASN A 160 5.10 -3.73 4.94
N ALA A 161 4.69 -4.27 3.80
CA ALA A 161 5.09 -3.72 2.52
C ALA A 161 3.91 -3.53 1.56
N GLY A 162 4.00 -2.49 0.72
CA GLY A 162 3.14 -2.39 -0.45
C GLY A 162 3.39 -3.55 -1.40
N LEU A 163 4.65 -3.76 -1.80
CA LEU A 163 5.07 -4.90 -2.60
C LEU A 163 6.33 -5.57 -2.04
N ILE A 164 6.41 -6.89 -2.19
CA ILE A 164 7.63 -7.66 -1.98
C ILE A 164 7.93 -8.43 -3.26
N ALA A 165 9.12 -8.22 -3.82
CA ALA A 165 9.68 -9.01 -4.89
C ALA A 165 10.76 -9.93 -4.30
N ALA A 166 10.51 -11.24 -4.34
CA ALA A 166 11.33 -12.25 -3.70
C ALA A 166 11.72 -13.36 -4.68
N VAL A 167 12.88 -14.00 -4.44
CA VAL A 167 13.33 -15.20 -5.15
C VAL A 167 13.37 -15.00 -6.67
N GLN A 168 14.33 -14.20 -7.12
CA GLN A 168 14.56 -13.92 -8.55
C GLN A 168 13.34 -13.35 -9.31
N SER A 169 12.36 -12.79 -8.60
CA SER A 169 11.21 -12.13 -9.21
C SER A 169 11.62 -10.86 -9.93
N GLU A 170 11.03 -10.63 -11.10
CA GLU A 170 11.26 -9.47 -11.97
C GLU A 170 9.93 -8.75 -12.27
N PRO A 171 9.18 -8.27 -11.26
CA PRO A 171 7.93 -7.57 -11.51
C PRO A 171 8.19 -6.23 -12.21
N VAL A 172 7.24 -5.81 -13.04
CA VAL A 172 7.25 -4.51 -13.70
C VAL A 172 6.24 -3.62 -13.01
N ILE A 173 6.69 -2.48 -12.50
CA ILE A 173 5.83 -1.51 -11.81
C ILE A 173 5.93 -0.19 -12.55
N LYS A 174 4.79 0.29 -13.07
CA LYS A 174 4.76 1.47 -13.92
C LYS A 174 3.58 2.37 -13.62
N SER A 175 3.82 3.68 -13.65
CA SER A 175 2.77 4.70 -13.50
C SER A 175 1.89 4.49 -12.27
N SER A 176 2.44 3.90 -11.21
CA SER A 176 1.69 3.51 -10.01
C SER A 176 2.08 4.38 -8.82
N ILE A 177 1.17 4.46 -7.84
CA ILE A 177 1.41 5.15 -6.57
C ILE A 177 1.58 4.10 -5.48
N ILE A 178 2.69 4.20 -4.76
CA ILE A 178 2.99 3.35 -3.61
C ILE A 178 3.20 4.28 -2.42
N SER A 179 2.18 4.42 -1.58
CA SER A 179 2.19 5.39 -0.50
C SER A 179 1.67 4.84 0.82
N GLU A 180 2.12 5.44 1.93
CA GLU A 180 1.51 5.24 3.24
C GLU A 180 1.48 3.76 3.67
N ASN A 181 2.45 2.96 3.23
CA ASN A 181 2.66 1.60 3.76
C ASN A 181 3.53 1.69 5.01
N GLY A 182 3.23 0.86 6.00
CA GLY A 182 3.77 0.98 7.36
C GLY A 182 5.29 0.87 7.42
N TYR A 183 5.88 -0.12 6.74
CA TYR A 183 7.34 -0.27 6.69
C TYR A 183 7.95 0.10 5.33
N ALA A 184 7.61 -0.57 4.23
CA ALA A 184 8.23 -0.30 2.94
C ALA A 184 7.24 -0.13 1.78
N GLY A 185 7.56 0.75 0.84
CA GLY A 185 6.86 0.77 -0.45
C GLY A 185 7.13 -0.50 -1.25
N LEU A 186 8.42 -0.81 -1.46
CA LEU A 186 8.88 -2.03 -2.14
C LEU A 186 10.05 -2.68 -1.39
N ILE A 187 9.96 -3.98 -1.13
CA ILE A 187 11.07 -4.81 -0.64
C ILE A 187 11.56 -5.72 -1.76
N CYS A 188 12.87 -5.76 -2.01
CA CYS A 188 13.50 -6.62 -3.00
C CYS A 188 14.46 -7.59 -2.29
N GLU A 189 14.19 -8.89 -2.35
CA GLU A 189 14.98 -9.89 -1.63
C GLU A 189 15.33 -11.11 -2.49
N LEU A 190 16.37 -11.84 -2.07
CA LEU A 190 16.74 -13.13 -2.66
C LEU A 190 16.94 -13.07 -4.19
N GLY A 191 17.64 -12.02 -4.65
CA GLY A 191 18.04 -11.87 -6.05
C GLY A 191 16.95 -11.31 -6.97
N ALA A 192 15.93 -10.65 -6.41
CA ALA A 192 14.90 -9.99 -7.20
C ALA A 192 15.45 -8.83 -8.05
N ARG A 193 14.82 -8.60 -9.21
CA ARG A 193 15.23 -7.60 -10.21
C ARG A 193 14.01 -6.83 -10.75
N PRO A 194 13.23 -6.17 -9.87
CA PRO A 194 12.06 -5.42 -10.33
C PRO A 194 12.47 -4.23 -11.21
N VAL A 195 11.61 -3.87 -12.16
CA VAL A 195 11.82 -2.72 -13.06
C VAL A 195 10.74 -1.67 -12.78
N LEU A 196 11.18 -0.46 -12.43
CA LEU A 196 10.30 0.64 -12.01
C LEU A 196 10.44 1.83 -12.94
N SER A 197 9.32 2.34 -13.45
CA SER A 197 9.29 3.61 -14.18
C SER A 197 8.03 4.44 -13.92
N LYS A 198 8.18 5.77 -13.88
CA LYS A 198 7.06 6.73 -13.76
C LYS A 198 6.19 6.54 -12.51
N ASN A 199 6.72 5.92 -11.46
CA ASN A 199 5.97 5.70 -10.22
C ASN A 199 6.10 6.90 -9.26
N LEU A 200 5.12 7.06 -8.37
CA LEU A 200 5.23 7.90 -7.17
C LEU A 200 5.38 6.99 -5.95
N ILE A 201 6.49 7.10 -5.22
CA ILE A 201 6.78 6.31 -4.02
C ILE A 201 7.07 7.27 -2.87
N THR A 202 6.11 7.44 -1.98
CA THR A 202 6.15 8.51 -0.96
C THR A 202 5.42 8.13 0.31
N LEU A 203 5.70 8.78 1.44
CA LEU A 203 4.98 8.57 2.70
C LEU A 203 5.04 7.13 3.23
N ASN A 204 6.00 6.32 2.79
CA ASN A 204 6.31 5.05 3.44
C ASN A 204 7.40 5.29 4.49
N GLN A 205 7.60 4.37 5.44
CA GLN A 205 8.78 4.49 6.31
C GLN A 205 10.07 4.41 5.48
N LEU A 206 10.16 3.41 4.60
CA LEU A 206 11.19 3.25 3.58
C LEU A 206 10.55 3.21 2.19
N GLY A 207 11.10 3.95 1.23
CA GLY A 207 10.59 3.92 -0.15
C GLY A 207 10.84 2.56 -0.80
N ILE A 208 12.12 2.24 -1.04
CA ILE A 208 12.56 0.97 -1.63
C ILE A 208 13.68 0.38 -0.78
N VAL A 209 13.55 -0.90 -0.45
CA VAL A 209 14.54 -1.67 0.30
C VAL A 209 15.10 -2.78 -0.58
N SER A 210 16.42 -2.89 -0.66
CA SER A 210 17.10 -3.92 -1.46
C SER A 210 17.99 -4.77 -0.57
N PHE A 211 17.80 -6.09 -0.58
CA PHE A 211 18.54 -7.06 0.23
C PHE A 211 19.34 -8.06 -0.59
N SER A 212 20.33 -8.69 0.05
CA SER A 212 21.09 -9.83 -0.47
C SER A 212 21.79 -9.53 -1.82
N MET A 213 21.27 -10.10 -2.91
CA MET A 213 21.81 -9.98 -4.27
C MET A 213 20.83 -9.29 -5.23
N SER A 214 19.78 -8.65 -4.68
CA SER A 214 18.74 -7.99 -5.45
C SER A 214 19.29 -6.75 -6.17
N GLN A 215 18.78 -6.53 -7.38
CA GLN A 215 19.22 -5.49 -8.31
C GLN A 215 17.98 -4.79 -8.91
N PRO A 216 17.22 -4.04 -8.09
CA PRO A 216 16.12 -3.24 -8.63
C PRO A 216 16.66 -2.22 -9.65
N ASN A 217 15.99 -2.14 -10.80
CA ASN A 217 16.27 -1.16 -11.84
C ASN A 217 15.23 -0.04 -11.74
N LEU A 218 15.63 1.07 -11.13
CA LEU A 218 14.81 2.28 -10.98
C LEU A 218 15.05 3.28 -12.11
N GLY A 219 15.98 2.98 -13.03
CA GLY A 219 16.29 3.80 -14.19
C GLY A 219 17.72 3.53 -14.66
N ASN A 220 17.85 3.10 -15.91
CA ASN A 220 19.11 2.72 -16.55
C ASN A 220 19.11 3.29 -17.97
N LEU A 221 19.82 4.40 -18.16
CA LEU A 221 19.82 5.15 -19.41
C LEU A 221 20.70 4.51 -20.49
N LYS A 222 21.43 3.45 -20.16
CA LYS A 222 22.21 2.70 -21.15
C LYS A 222 21.27 2.03 -22.14
N SER A 223 21.59 2.12 -23.42
CA SER A 223 20.91 1.36 -24.46
C SER A 223 21.11 -0.15 -24.23
N GLY A 224 20.08 -0.95 -24.51
CA GLY A 224 20.12 -2.40 -24.38
C GLY A 224 18.89 -2.97 -23.68
N LYS A 225 18.95 -4.27 -23.39
CA LYS A 225 17.82 -5.03 -22.82
C LYS A 225 17.36 -4.52 -21.44
N ASP A 226 18.26 -3.94 -20.67
CA ASP A 226 18.00 -3.43 -19.32
C ASP A 226 17.72 -1.92 -19.32
N ASN A 227 17.49 -1.32 -20.49
CA ASN A 227 17.14 0.10 -20.59
C ASN A 227 15.85 0.39 -19.83
N ASN A 228 15.89 1.42 -19.00
CA ASN A 228 14.74 1.88 -18.24
C ASN A 228 14.79 3.40 -18.14
N PRO A 229 13.77 4.13 -18.58
CA PRO A 229 13.76 5.60 -18.50
C PRO A 229 13.82 6.12 -17.07
N GLY A 230 13.47 5.30 -16.07
CA GLY A 230 13.27 5.77 -14.69
C GLY A 230 12.03 6.65 -14.63
N GLU A 231 12.22 7.96 -14.46
CA GLU A 231 11.16 8.95 -14.28
C GLU A 231 10.29 8.70 -13.03
N ASN A 232 10.78 7.91 -12.07
CA ASN A 232 10.12 7.73 -10.79
C ASN A 232 10.31 8.97 -9.93
N ARG A 233 9.34 9.22 -9.05
CA ARG A 233 9.40 10.25 -8.01
C ARG A 233 9.38 9.53 -6.67
N ILE A 234 10.52 9.55 -5.98
CA ILE A 234 10.75 8.78 -4.76
C ILE A 234 11.22 9.75 -3.68
N PHE A 235 10.30 10.26 -2.88
CA PHE A 235 10.57 11.34 -1.91
C PHE A 235 9.57 11.31 -0.75
N ASP A 236 9.84 12.06 0.31
CA ASP A 236 9.00 12.12 1.52
C ASP A 236 8.71 10.74 2.13
N ASN A 237 9.63 9.78 1.95
CA ASN A 237 9.66 8.57 2.78
C ASN A 237 10.41 8.90 4.09
N HIS A 238 9.90 8.38 5.21
CA HIS A 238 10.29 8.83 6.55
C HIS A 238 11.80 8.72 6.80
N ASP A 239 12.36 7.54 6.61
CA ASP A 239 13.77 7.26 6.83
C ASP A 239 14.56 7.45 5.54
N TYR A 240 14.37 6.54 4.57
CA TYR A 240 15.11 6.54 3.31
C TYR A 240 14.19 6.39 2.09
N ASN A 241 14.56 7.05 0.99
CA ASN A 241 13.94 6.83 -0.32
C ASN A 241 14.43 5.51 -0.93
N VAL A 242 15.72 5.21 -0.79
CA VAL A 242 16.31 3.92 -1.12
C VAL A 242 17.22 3.48 0.02
N TYR A 243 16.96 2.28 0.54
CA TYR A 243 17.82 1.59 1.49
C TYR A 243 18.47 0.38 0.80
N ASN A 244 19.71 0.54 0.33
CA ASN A 244 20.44 -0.56 -0.29
C ASN A 244 21.26 -1.33 0.74
N HIS A 245 20.71 -2.44 1.21
CA HIS A 245 21.35 -3.43 2.07
C HIS A 245 21.82 -4.66 1.29
N SER A 246 21.80 -4.60 -0.05
CA SER A 246 22.29 -5.65 -0.93
C SER A 246 23.77 -5.42 -1.23
N SER A 247 24.47 -6.48 -1.63
CA SER A 247 25.86 -6.39 -2.10
C SER A 247 25.98 -5.85 -3.54
N LYS A 248 24.85 -5.52 -4.18
CA LYS A 248 24.77 -5.10 -5.58
C LYS A 248 24.36 -3.65 -5.68
N ASP A 249 24.85 -2.99 -6.72
CA ASP A 249 24.46 -1.61 -7.00
C ASP A 249 22.99 -1.55 -7.44
N VAL A 250 22.27 -0.56 -6.92
CA VAL A 250 20.93 -0.17 -7.37
C VAL A 250 21.09 0.88 -8.46
N ILE A 251 20.60 0.59 -9.66
CA ILE A 251 20.64 1.54 -10.78
C ILE A 251 19.38 2.42 -10.70
N ALA A 252 19.56 3.72 -10.47
CA ALA A 252 18.47 4.63 -10.14
C ALA A 252 18.56 5.98 -10.84
N GLN A 253 18.99 5.97 -12.09
CA GLN A 253 19.16 7.17 -12.90
C GLN A 253 17.82 7.77 -13.32
N ASN A 254 17.82 9.07 -13.59
CA ASN A 254 16.70 9.83 -14.11
C ASN A 254 15.43 9.74 -13.24
N ASN A 255 15.61 9.84 -11.91
CA ASN A 255 14.51 9.89 -10.94
C ASN A 255 14.53 11.21 -10.17
N TYR A 256 13.35 11.63 -9.70
CA TYR A 256 13.18 12.79 -8.83
C TYR A 256 13.12 12.35 -7.37
N TRP A 257 13.88 13.02 -6.52
CA TRP A 257 14.14 12.57 -5.15
C TRP A 257 13.63 13.53 -4.06
N GLY A 258 12.86 14.55 -4.46
CA GLY A 258 12.35 15.60 -3.56
C GLY A 258 13.26 16.82 -3.46
N SER A 259 14.52 16.70 -3.89
CA SER A 259 15.50 17.78 -3.95
C SER A 259 16.40 17.64 -5.18
N GLU A 260 17.10 18.72 -5.53
CA GLU A 260 18.20 18.71 -6.49
C GLU A 260 19.56 18.94 -5.80
N VAL A 261 19.55 19.18 -4.49
CA VAL A 261 20.74 19.43 -3.67
C VAL A 261 21.39 18.10 -3.28
N ASP A 262 22.58 17.83 -3.81
CA ASP A 262 23.27 16.53 -3.68
C ASP A 262 23.39 16.05 -2.22
N ALA A 263 23.68 16.95 -1.28
CA ALA A 263 23.80 16.62 0.15
C ALA A 263 22.47 16.10 0.76
N GLU A 264 21.34 16.70 0.39
CA GLU A 264 20.02 16.27 0.85
C GLU A 264 19.65 14.90 0.25
N LEU A 265 20.01 14.68 -1.01
CA LEU A 265 19.81 13.40 -1.69
C LEU A 265 20.59 12.28 -1.02
N GLN A 266 21.87 12.52 -0.73
CA GLN A 266 22.71 11.53 -0.07
C GLN A 266 22.18 11.16 1.32
N GLY A 267 21.54 12.08 2.04
CA GLY A 267 20.90 11.79 3.33
C GLY A 267 19.70 10.83 3.23
N LYS A 268 19.09 10.68 2.05
CA LYS A 268 17.92 9.82 1.80
C LYS A 268 18.22 8.56 0.99
N LEU A 269 19.48 8.34 0.61
CA LEU A 269 19.94 7.18 -0.15
C LEU A 269 21.02 6.45 0.64
N TYR A 270 20.65 5.32 1.26
CA TYR A 270 21.57 4.50 2.05
C TYR A 270 22.23 3.41 1.19
N GLY A 271 23.53 3.18 1.36
CA GLY A 271 24.26 2.10 0.70
C GLY A 271 25.76 2.14 1.00
N LYS A 272 26.60 1.91 -0.04
CA LYS A 272 28.05 1.76 0.10
C LYS A 272 28.79 2.85 0.89
N LYS A 273 28.29 4.10 0.84
CA LYS A 273 28.91 5.22 1.57
C LYS A 273 28.70 5.12 3.08
N ASP A 274 27.60 4.50 3.47
CA ASP A 274 27.16 4.33 4.85
C ASP A 274 27.73 3.02 5.42
N ASP A 275 27.83 1.97 4.59
CA ASP A 275 28.50 0.71 4.93
C ASP A 275 29.21 0.10 3.70
N PRO A 276 30.53 -0.15 3.76
CA PRO A 276 31.32 -0.61 2.61
C PRO A 276 30.94 -2.00 2.08
N ARG A 277 30.17 -2.79 2.83
CA ARG A 277 29.69 -4.13 2.44
C ARG A 277 28.54 -4.06 1.43
N TYR A 278 27.82 -2.95 1.38
CA TYR A 278 26.67 -2.79 0.49
C TYR A 278 27.04 -2.18 -0.87
N GLY A 279 26.13 -2.33 -1.83
CA GLY A 279 26.23 -1.69 -3.13
C GLY A 279 25.89 -0.21 -3.10
N LYS A 280 26.23 0.49 -4.17
CA LYS A 280 25.91 1.91 -4.36
C LYS A 280 24.45 2.08 -4.76
N VAL A 281 23.90 3.27 -4.51
CA VAL A 281 22.72 3.76 -5.22
C VAL A 281 23.20 4.71 -6.33
N LEU A 282 23.06 4.31 -7.59
CA LEU A 282 23.53 5.05 -8.76
C LEU A 282 22.42 5.98 -9.27
N TYR A 283 22.28 7.15 -8.62
CA TYR A 283 21.13 8.05 -8.83
C TYR A 283 21.34 9.15 -9.87
N LYS A 284 22.55 9.32 -10.42
CA LYS A 284 22.87 10.35 -11.42
C LYS A 284 22.73 9.82 -12.86
N PRO A 285 22.20 10.62 -13.81
CA PRO A 285 21.65 11.97 -13.62
C PRO A 285 20.32 11.95 -12.83
N VAL A 286 19.97 13.04 -12.15
CA VAL A 286 18.67 13.17 -11.47
C VAL A 286 17.62 13.74 -12.44
N LEU A 287 16.37 13.31 -12.30
CA LEU A 287 15.24 13.99 -12.94
C LEU A 287 14.99 15.25 -12.12
N GLY A 288 15.36 16.42 -12.66
CA GLY A 288 15.01 17.70 -12.03
C GLY A 288 13.50 17.85 -11.84
N ALA A 289 13.07 18.83 -11.04
CA ALA A 289 11.67 19.08 -10.76
C ALA A 289 10.91 19.45 -12.04
N ARG A 290 10.20 18.48 -12.65
CA ARG A 290 9.18 18.79 -13.66
C ARG A 290 7.91 19.27 -12.96
N GLN A 291 7.45 20.45 -13.37
CA GLN A 291 6.22 21.10 -12.92
C GLN A 291 5.02 20.15 -13.08
N SER A 292 4.27 19.94 -12.00
CA SER A 292 3.02 19.18 -11.86
C SER A 292 3.11 17.65 -11.61
N LEU A 293 2.57 17.24 -10.45
CA LEU A 293 2.20 15.83 -10.14
C LEU A 293 0.83 15.45 -10.75
N ASN A 294 0.07 16.40 -11.30
CA ASN A 294 -1.31 16.16 -11.71
C ASN A 294 -1.43 15.12 -12.84
N ASN A 295 -0.38 14.95 -13.65
CA ASN A 295 -0.35 13.96 -14.74
C ASN A 295 0.15 12.56 -14.29
N LEU A 296 0.58 12.41 -13.03
CA LEU A 296 0.93 11.10 -12.44
C LEU A 296 -0.22 10.50 -11.64
N VAL A 297 -1.12 11.36 -11.18
CA VAL A 297 -2.25 10.99 -10.33
C VAL A 297 -3.53 11.21 -11.11
N ASP A 298 -3.70 10.43 -12.18
CA ASP A 298 -5.04 10.13 -12.68
C ASP A 298 -5.71 9.17 -11.67
N LEU A 299 -5.93 9.63 -10.43
CA LEU A 299 -6.57 8.81 -9.38
C LEU A 299 -7.78 9.46 -8.68
N ALA A 300 -8.21 10.69 -8.99
CA ALA A 300 -9.38 11.28 -8.32
C ALA A 300 -10.68 11.12 -9.15
N PRO A 301 -11.87 10.98 -8.51
CA PRO A 301 -12.16 11.29 -7.10
C PRO A 301 -12.54 10.07 -6.24
N SER A 302 -12.10 10.12 -4.98
CA SER A 302 -12.64 9.29 -3.89
C SER A 302 -14.14 9.52 -3.77
N ALA A 303 -14.93 8.45 -3.68
CA ALA A 303 -16.31 8.54 -3.25
C ALA A 303 -16.37 9.23 -1.87
N ALA A 304 -17.32 10.16 -1.73
CA ALA A 304 -17.54 10.94 -0.53
C ALA A 304 -17.72 10.05 0.71
N GLU A 305 -17.13 10.47 1.83
CA GLU A 305 -17.54 10.01 3.16
C GLU A 305 -19.05 10.28 3.33
N PRO A 306 -19.84 9.31 3.84
CA PRO A 306 -21.18 9.62 4.31
C PRO A 306 -21.08 10.59 5.50
N ALA A 307 -21.80 11.70 5.38
CA ALA A 307 -21.84 12.80 6.33
C ALA A 307 -22.08 12.34 7.78
N ASN A 308 -21.32 12.96 8.70
CA ASN A 308 -21.60 12.98 10.13
C ASN A 308 -23.09 13.23 10.42
N GLN A 309 -23.75 12.27 11.07
CA GLN A 309 -24.92 12.56 11.88
C GLN A 309 -24.44 12.78 13.34
N PRO A 310 -24.93 13.82 14.04
CA PRO A 310 -24.50 14.11 15.40
C PRO A 310 -24.98 13.03 16.38
N ALA A 311 -24.05 12.54 17.20
CA ALA A 311 -24.34 11.62 18.30
C ALA A 311 -25.14 12.36 19.38
N THR A 312 -26.34 11.87 19.69
CA THR A 312 -27.07 12.21 20.90
C THR A 312 -26.43 11.49 22.08
N GLU A 313 -25.75 12.24 22.94
CA GLU A 313 -25.32 11.79 24.27
C GLU A 313 -26.55 11.43 25.10
N THR A 314 -26.60 10.21 25.62
CA THR A 314 -27.45 9.88 26.76
C THR A 314 -26.56 9.30 27.85
N ALA A 315 -26.47 10.03 28.96
CA ALA A 315 -25.73 9.67 30.14
C ALA A 315 -26.29 8.40 30.79
N VAL A 316 -25.40 7.48 31.19
CA VAL A 316 -25.75 6.34 32.05
C VAL A 316 -25.21 6.61 33.45
N THR A 317 -26.16 6.80 34.37
CA THR A 317 -25.97 6.93 35.81
C THR A 317 -25.76 5.58 36.48
N GLN A 318 -25.16 5.68 37.66
CA GLN A 318 -24.67 4.68 38.58
C GLN A 318 -25.64 3.53 38.96
N GLN A 319 -25.00 2.40 39.29
CA GLN A 319 -25.48 1.22 40.04
C GLN A 319 -26.04 1.57 41.44
N PRO A 320 -26.81 0.68 42.12
CA PRO A 320 -26.17 -0.15 43.15
C PRO A 320 -26.78 -1.54 43.49
N GLN A 321 -25.88 -2.42 43.97
CA GLN A 321 -25.92 -3.39 45.10
C GLN A 321 -26.92 -4.58 45.21
N ALA A 322 -26.34 -5.78 45.49
CA ALA A 322 -26.58 -6.68 46.64
C ALA A 322 -25.70 -7.96 46.44
N GLU A 323 -24.67 -8.29 47.23
CA GLU A 323 -24.55 -8.85 48.60
C GLU A 323 -24.78 -10.37 48.79
N THR A 324 -23.94 -10.94 49.68
CA THR A 324 -23.88 -12.30 50.32
C THR A 324 -23.05 -13.38 49.61
N GLY A 325 -22.09 -14.11 50.22
CA GLY A 325 -21.48 -14.10 51.56
C GLY A 325 -20.44 -15.25 51.74
N ILE A 326 -19.45 -15.03 52.65
CA ILE A 326 -18.82 -15.99 53.62
C ILE A 326 -17.96 -17.17 53.04
N ALA A 327 -16.74 -17.55 53.46
CA ALA A 327 -15.77 -17.15 54.50
C ALA A 327 -14.36 -17.78 54.30
N GLN A 328 -13.33 -17.04 54.76
CA GLN A 328 -12.13 -17.39 55.57
C GLN A 328 -11.12 -18.50 55.21
N ASN A 329 -9.84 -18.10 54.99
CA ASN A 329 -8.70 -18.22 55.94
C ASN A 329 -7.42 -17.69 55.24
N GLN A 330 -6.84 -16.57 55.69
CA GLN A 330 -5.68 -16.44 56.61
C GLN A 330 -4.39 -17.11 56.10
N ASP A 331 -3.44 -16.30 55.60
CA ASP A 331 -2.16 -16.09 56.29
C ASP A 331 -1.43 -14.84 55.77
N ALA A 332 -0.76 -14.14 56.69
CA ALA A 332 -0.21 -12.81 56.56
C ALA A 332 1.33 -12.80 56.67
N SER A 333 1.98 -11.87 55.95
CA SER A 333 3.15 -11.06 56.39
C SER A 333 3.66 -10.26 55.16
N ALA A 334 3.44 -8.94 55.10
CA ALA A 334 4.23 -7.83 55.67
C ALA A 334 5.11 -7.17 54.56
N GLN A 335 4.69 -6.00 54.02
CA GLN A 335 5.16 -4.63 54.33
C GLN A 335 6.47 -4.26 53.58
N GLU A 336 6.73 -3.07 53.03
CA GLU A 336 6.07 -1.76 52.99
C GLU A 336 6.84 -0.82 52.01
N GLN A 337 6.16 0.22 51.50
CA GLN A 337 6.67 1.56 51.12
C GLN A 337 7.63 1.68 49.91
N ALA A 338 7.57 2.71 49.04
CA ALA A 338 7.06 4.06 49.21
C ALA A 338 6.53 4.66 47.89
N ASP A 339 5.54 5.52 48.08
CA ASP A 339 4.85 6.37 47.12
C ASP A 339 5.59 7.70 46.92
N LYS A 340 5.19 8.47 45.90
CA LYS A 340 5.51 9.90 45.61
C LYS A 340 6.74 10.21 44.74
N ASN A 341 6.48 10.43 43.44
CA ASN A 341 6.80 11.73 42.82
C ASN A 341 6.00 11.92 41.51
N GLN A 342 4.80 12.48 41.62
CA GLN A 342 4.16 13.18 40.51
C GLN A 342 4.79 14.58 40.42
N THR A 343 5.49 14.85 39.33
CA THR A 343 5.78 16.23 38.91
C THR A 343 5.15 16.42 37.54
N ALA A 344 4.24 17.40 37.46
CA ALA A 344 3.58 17.82 36.24
C ALA A 344 4.62 18.27 35.20
N ALA A 345 4.66 17.59 34.05
CA ALA A 345 5.27 18.09 32.84
C ALA A 345 4.15 18.37 31.84
N SER A 346 3.98 19.65 31.52
CA SER A 346 3.10 20.16 30.48
C SER A 346 3.43 19.50 29.14
N GLU A 347 2.48 18.75 28.59
CA GLU A 347 2.53 18.19 27.25
C GLU A 347 2.41 19.30 26.19
N ASP A 348 3.54 19.91 25.82
CA ASP A 348 3.69 20.59 24.53
C ASP A 348 3.81 19.52 23.44
N THR A 349 2.68 18.93 23.06
CA THR A 349 2.60 18.07 21.88
C THR A 349 2.69 18.95 20.63
N VAL A 350 3.90 19.10 20.10
CA VAL A 350 4.11 19.52 18.72
C VAL A 350 3.41 18.49 17.84
N LYS A 351 2.17 18.78 17.42
CA LYS A 351 1.46 18.01 16.40
C LYS A 351 2.33 17.97 15.15
N LEU A 352 3.03 16.85 14.93
CA LEU A 352 3.58 16.47 13.63
C LEU A 352 2.42 16.51 12.64
N LYS A 353 2.32 17.58 11.84
CA LYS A 353 1.37 17.68 10.73
C LYS A 353 1.70 16.53 9.77
N HIS A 354 0.98 15.42 9.87
CA HIS A 354 1.09 14.31 8.94
C HIS A 354 0.75 14.85 7.55
N ARG A 355 1.72 14.81 6.63
CA ARG A 355 1.46 15.15 5.23
C ARG A 355 0.65 13.99 4.64
N THR A 356 -0.57 14.25 4.20
CA THR A 356 -1.38 13.29 3.44
C THR A 356 -0.91 13.27 1.98
N LEU A 357 -1.26 12.21 1.24
CA LEU A 357 -1.01 12.15 -0.20
C LEU A 357 -1.62 13.37 -0.93
N ASP A 358 -2.83 13.79 -0.52
CA ASP A 358 -3.49 14.99 -1.06
C ASP A 358 -2.70 16.27 -0.79
N ASN A 359 -2.05 16.38 0.39
CA ASN A 359 -1.17 17.51 0.70
C ASN A 359 0.06 17.52 -0.23
N ILE A 360 0.63 16.35 -0.53
CA ILE A 360 1.74 16.24 -1.48
C ILE A 360 1.26 16.66 -2.87
N ILE A 361 0.19 16.08 -3.39
CA ILE A 361 -0.34 16.41 -4.72
C ILE A 361 -0.66 17.91 -4.81
N GLY A 362 -1.32 18.47 -3.80
CA GLY A 362 -1.68 19.89 -3.72
C GLY A 362 -0.48 20.84 -3.71
N GLN A 363 0.60 20.52 -2.98
CA GLN A 363 1.81 21.36 -2.95
C GLN A 363 2.48 21.48 -4.33
N PHE A 364 2.53 20.40 -5.10
CA PHE A 364 3.07 20.44 -6.46
C PHE A 364 2.13 21.15 -7.44
N ALA A 365 0.81 21.16 -7.18
CA ALA A 365 -0.15 21.95 -7.93
C ALA A 365 -0.08 23.47 -7.62
N VAL A 366 0.37 23.86 -6.42
CA VAL A 366 0.56 25.28 -6.05
C VAL A 366 1.89 25.82 -6.56
N ALA A 367 2.96 25.02 -6.53
CA ALA A 367 4.28 25.42 -7.04
C ALA A 367 4.28 25.80 -8.53
N THR A 368 3.30 25.31 -9.31
CA THR A 368 3.11 25.68 -10.73
C THR A 368 2.48 27.07 -10.89
N SER A 369 1.67 27.52 -9.91
CA SER A 369 1.04 28.85 -9.92
C SER A 369 1.98 29.95 -9.42
N SER A 370 2.94 29.61 -8.55
CA SER A 370 3.86 30.58 -7.94
C SER A 370 5.17 30.80 -8.69
N GLN A 371 5.45 30.05 -9.78
CA GLN A 371 6.63 30.32 -10.62
C GLN A 371 6.48 31.54 -11.55
N LYS A 372 5.38 32.30 -11.43
CA LYS A 372 5.38 33.73 -11.78
C LYS A 372 5.49 34.57 -10.51
N SER A 373 6.71 35.07 -10.29
CA SER A 373 7.09 36.18 -9.41
C SER A 373 7.75 35.85 -8.06
N LYS A 374 8.97 36.42 -7.94
CA LYS A 374 9.71 36.87 -6.74
C LYS A 374 10.79 35.93 -6.17
N GLU A 375 12.03 36.33 -6.46
CA GLU A 375 13.22 36.12 -5.61
C GLU A 375 13.01 36.73 -4.22
N LYS A 376 13.41 35.99 -3.17
CA LYS A 376 13.93 36.55 -1.91
C LYS A 376 14.81 35.52 -1.16
N PRO A 377 15.71 35.98 -0.26
CA PRO A 377 16.98 35.30 0.03
C PRO A 377 16.92 34.32 1.22
N ALA A 378 17.97 33.50 1.29
CA ALA A 378 18.13 32.32 2.15
C ALA A 378 18.10 32.57 3.67
N PRO A 379 17.56 31.63 4.47
CA PRO A 379 17.75 31.59 5.92
C PRO A 379 18.91 30.67 6.35
N LYS A 380 19.51 31.04 7.49
CA LYS A 380 20.68 30.44 8.13
C LYS A 380 20.36 29.10 8.83
N VAL A 381 21.36 28.21 8.81
CA VAL A 381 21.40 26.86 9.40
C VAL A 381 21.42 26.90 10.94
N LYS A 382 20.64 26.01 11.59
CA LYS A 382 20.80 25.61 13.00
C LYS A 382 20.88 24.09 13.14
N LYS A 383 21.58 23.67 14.19
CA LYS A 383 22.23 22.36 14.47
C LYS A 383 21.29 21.17 14.71
N GLU A 384 21.87 20.01 14.35
CA GLU A 384 21.72 18.61 14.76
C GLU A 384 20.77 18.25 15.91
N GLU A 385 19.93 17.24 15.63
CA GLU A 385 19.37 16.30 16.62
C GLU A 385 19.81 14.88 16.28
N LYS A 386 20.28 14.14 17.29
CA LYS A 386 20.67 12.72 17.18
C LYS A 386 19.44 11.86 16.90
N LYS A 387 19.38 11.24 15.72
CA LYS A 387 18.43 10.16 15.43
C LYS A 387 18.79 8.91 16.26
N GLN A 388 17.81 8.35 16.97
CA GLN A 388 17.88 6.99 17.48
C GLN A 388 17.97 6.02 16.30
N GLU A 389 19.07 5.26 16.26
CA GLU A 389 19.33 4.24 15.25
C GLU A 389 18.48 3.00 15.59
N ILE A 390 17.44 2.73 14.81
CA ILE A 390 16.68 1.47 14.89
C ILE A 390 17.54 0.39 14.25
N ASN A 391 17.84 -0.68 14.99
CA ASN A 391 18.61 -1.80 14.47
C ASN A 391 17.74 -2.69 13.56
N TYR A 392 17.80 -2.44 12.25
CA TYR A 392 17.03 -3.16 11.22
C TYR A 392 17.37 -4.65 11.09
N ASN A 393 18.37 -5.18 11.82
CA ASN A 393 18.71 -6.61 11.82
C ASN A 393 17.77 -7.46 12.68
N GLN A 394 16.83 -6.88 13.42
CA GLN A 394 15.91 -7.61 14.32
C GLN A 394 14.47 -7.77 13.77
N VAL A 395 14.22 -7.42 12.51
CA VAL A 395 12.91 -7.57 11.84
C VAL A 395 12.88 -8.80 10.90
N PHE A 396 13.85 -9.71 11.01
CA PHE A 396 13.97 -10.92 10.18
C PHE A 396 13.91 -12.19 11.00
#